data_AF-E4V731-F1
#
_entry.id   AF-E4V731-F1
#
_cell.length_a   1.000
_cell.length_b   1.000
_cell.length_c   1.000
_cell.angle_alpha   90.00
_cell.angle_beta   90.00
_cell.angle_gamma   90.00
#
_symmetry.space_group_name_H-M   'P 1'
#
loop_
_entity.id
_entity.type
_entity.pdbx_description
1 polymer ?
#
loop_
_entity_poly.entity_id
_entity_poly.type
_entity_poly.pdbx_seq_one_letter_code
_entity_poly.pdbx_strand_id
1 'polypeptide(L)'
;MAPSNDDGQETKKQLKAMLWYTLGNLTREHADLFDTEVTPQFIAGLVEITWAQLETVGQDLEMFANHAGRSTINASDVLLLARRNEGLESILREYNDHLEAEREKRASKNG
;
A
#
# COMPACT_ATOMS: atom_id res chain seq x y z
N MET A 1 -2.60 26.48 11.29
CA MET A 1 -3.54 25.97 12.29
C MET A 1 -3.33 24.46 12.34
N ALA A 2 -2.74 23.92 13.40
CA ALA A 2 -2.57 22.47 13.50
C ALA A 2 -3.97 21.84 13.60
N PRO A 3 -4.26 20.72 12.90
CA PRO A 3 -5.53 20.04 13.04
C PRO A 3 -5.76 19.68 14.51
N SER A 4 -7.00 19.83 14.97
CA SER A 4 -7.41 19.45 16.31
C SER A 4 -7.09 17.97 16.52
N ASN A 5 -6.71 17.56 17.72
CA ASN A 5 -6.47 16.13 18.02
C ASN A 5 -7.69 15.25 17.69
N ASP A 6 -8.89 15.84 17.65
CA ASP A 6 -10.16 15.22 17.24
C ASP A 6 -10.22 14.93 15.72
N ASP A 7 -9.72 15.83 14.87
CA ASP A 7 -9.74 15.69 13.41
C ASP A 7 -8.88 14.50 12.94
N GLY A 8 -7.74 14.29 13.61
CA GLY A 8 -6.86 13.15 13.33
C GLY A 8 -7.46 11.81 13.75
N GLN A 9 -8.19 11.77 14.86
CA GLN A 9 -8.87 10.56 15.33
C GLN A 9 -10.04 10.19 14.42
N GLU A 10 -10.82 11.18 13.98
CA GLU A 10 -11.92 10.97 13.05
C GLU A 10 -11.42 10.48 11.70
N THR A 11 -10.37 11.10 11.16
CA THR A 11 -9.71 10.65 9.92
C THR A 11 -9.22 9.20 10.06
N LYS A 12 -8.60 8.85 11.18
CA LYS A 12 -8.14 7.48 11.45
C LYS A 12 -9.30 6.47 11.44
N LYS A 13 -10.43 6.80 12.07
CA LYS A 13 -11.63 5.94 12.06
C LYS A 13 -12.15 5.72 10.64
N GLN A 14 -12.24 6.80 9.85
CA GLN A 14 -12.71 6.74 8.46
C GLN A 14 -11.79 5.87 7.58
N LEU A 15 -10.47 6.04 7.70
CA LEU A 15 -9.50 5.23 6.95
C LEU A 15 -9.57 3.74 7.36
N LYS A 16 -9.71 3.44 8.66
CA LYS A 16 -9.89 2.06 9.13
C LYS A 16 -11.21 1.44 8.65
N ALA A 17 -12.29 2.23 8.57
CA ALA A 17 -13.55 1.76 7.99
C ALA A 17 -13.42 1.43 6.49
N MET A 18 -12.64 2.21 5.74
CA MET A 18 -12.33 1.92 4.34
C MET A 18 -11.48 0.65 4.18
N LEU A 19 -10.50 0.44 5.06
CA LEU A 19 -9.75 -0.81 5.11
C LEU A 19 -10.67 -2.01 5.41
N TRP A 20 -11.56 -1.88 6.38
CA TRP A 20 -12.54 -2.93 6.70
C TRP A 20 -13.35 -3.33 5.47
N TYR A 21 -13.90 -2.35 4.76
CA TYR A 21 -14.68 -2.61 3.54
C TYR A 21 -13.84 -3.30 2.46
N THR A 22 -12.64 -2.77 2.19
CA THR A 22 -11.76 -3.29 1.14
C THR A 22 -11.28 -4.70 1.45
N LEU A 23 -10.78 -4.92 2.67
CA LEU A 23 -10.30 -6.22 3.11
C LEU A 23 -11.43 -7.24 3.24
N GLY A 24 -12.63 -6.81 3.67
CA GLY A 24 -13.81 -7.67 3.72
C GLY A 24 -14.19 -8.20 2.34
N ASN A 25 -14.14 -7.36 1.31
CA ASN A 25 -14.40 -7.79 -0.07
C ASN A 25 -13.29 -8.72 -0.59
N LEU A 26 -12.02 -8.33 -0.43
CA LEU A 26 -10.88 -9.11 -0.91
C LEU A 26 -10.82 -10.50 -0.26
N THR A 27 -11.03 -10.56 1.05
CA THR A 27 -11.00 -11.84 1.78
C THR A 27 -12.13 -12.74 1.40
N ARG A 28 -13.34 -12.21 1.19
CA ARG A 28 -14.50 -13.01 0.78
C ARG A 28 -14.33 -13.58 -0.63
N GLU A 29 -13.83 -12.77 -1.57
CA GLU A 29 -13.47 -13.23 -2.92
C GLU A 29 -12.48 -14.40 -2.91
N HIS A 30 -11.50 -14.36 -1.99
CA HIS A 30 -10.54 -15.46 -1.84
C HIS A 30 -11.10 -16.66 -1.08
N ALA A 31 -11.97 -16.43 -0.09
CA ALA A 31 -12.53 -17.50 0.73
C ALA A 31 -13.47 -18.43 -0.08
N ASP A 32 -14.13 -17.89 -1.11
CA ASP A 32 -14.90 -18.66 -2.09
C ASP A 32 -14.02 -19.72 -2.80
N LEU A 33 -12.71 -19.48 -2.95
CA LEU A 33 -11.77 -20.45 -3.54
C LEU A 33 -11.47 -21.65 -2.63
N PHE A 34 -11.69 -21.49 -1.33
CA PHE A 34 -11.35 -22.47 -0.30
C PHE A 34 -12.60 -23.04 0.41
N ASP A 35 -13.80 -22.76 -0.12
CA ASP A 35 -15.09 -23.17 0.46
C ASP A 35 -15.18 -22.88 1.97
N THR A 36 -14.75 -21.67 2.36
CA THR A 36 -14.61 -21.27 3.77
C THR A 36 -15.33 -19.95 4.02
N GLU A 37 -15.91 -19.79 5.21
CA GLU A 37 -16.54 -18.54 5.63
C GLU A 37 -15.55 -17.60 6.32
N VAL A 38 -15.67 -16.29 6.04
CA VAL A 38 -14.85 -15.25 6.69
C VAL A 38 -15.63 -14.62 7.83
N THR A 39 -15.06 -14.68 9.04
CA THR A 39 -15.68 -14.08 10.23
C THR A 39 -15.39 -12.57 10.32
N PRO A 40 -16.28 -11.77 10.94
CA PRO A 40 -16.00 -10.37 11.23
C PRO A 40 -14.73 -10.15 12.06
N GLN A 41 -14.45 -11.06 13.01
CA GLN A 41 -13.26 -10.98 13.87
C GLN A 41 -11.96 -11.17 13.07
N PHE A 42 -11.97 -12.05 12.07
CA PHE A 42 -10.84 -12.23 11.17
C PHE A 42 -10.57 -10.96 10.36
N ILE A 43 -11.62 -10.34 9.80
CA ILE A 43 -11.50 -9.05 9.08
C ILE A 43 -10.99 -7.96 10.02
N ALA A 44 -11.49 -7.90 11.26
CA ALA A 44 -11.00 -6.95 12.27
C ALA A 44 -9.49 -7.10 12.51
N GLY A 45 -9.03 -8.34 12.68
CA GLY A 45 -7.61 -8.65 12.86
C GLY A 45 -6.78 -8.21 11.65
N LEU A 46 -7.25 -8.51 10.43
CA LEU A 46 -6.57 -8.08 9.21
C LEU A 46 -6.49 -6.55 9.07
N VAL A 47 -7.55 -5.82 9.42
CA VAL A 47 -7.52 -4.35 9.42
C VAL A 47 -6.41 -3.81 10.32
N GLU A 48 -6.27 -4.35 11.54
CA GLU A 48 -5.22 -3.89 12.47
C GLU A 48 -3.82 -4.26 11.98
N ILE A 49 -3.64 -5.45 11.42
CA ILE A 49 -2.36 -5.89 10.84
C ILE A 49 -1.98 -5.00 9.64
N THR A 50 -2.90 -4.79 8.70
CA THR A 50 -2.67 -3.94 7.54
C THR A 50 -2.41 -2.49 7.95
N TRP A 51 -3.13 -1.97 8.95
CA TRP A 51 -2.87 -0.63 9.49
C TRP A 51 -1.45 -0.50 10.04
N ALA A 52 -1.01 -1.43 10.89
CA ALA A 52 0.34 -1.43 11.43
C ALA A 52 1.41 -1.56 10.34
N GLN A 53 1.15 -2.38 9.31
CA GLN A 53 2.02 -2.50 8.15
C GLN A 53 2.12 -1.17 7.38
N LEU A 54 1.01 -0.47 7.15
CA LEU A 54 1.01 0.82 6.46
C LEU A 54 1.79 1.89 7.22
N GLU A 55 1.72 1.91 8.55
CA GLU A 55 2.55 2.82 9.37
C GLU A 55 4.05 2.54 9.17
N THR A 56 4.44 1.26 9.15
CA THR A 56 5.84 0.86 8.91
C THR A 56 6.28 1.20 7.48
N VAL A 57 5.45 0.89 6.49
CA VAL A 57 5.73 1.20 5.07
C VAL A 57 5.89 2.70 4.85
N GLY A 58 5.03 3.52 5.44
CA GLY A 58 5.14 4.98 5.33
C GLY A 58 6.46 5.53 5.86
N GLN A 59 6.88 5.06 7.04
CA GLN A 59 8.15 5.46 7.66
C GLN A 59 9.36 5.01 6.82
N ASP A 60 9.36 3.76 6.36
CA ASP A 60 10.45 3.22 5.55
C ASP A 60 10.59 3.99 4.22
N LEU A 61 9.48 4.27 3.54
CA LEU A 61 9.50 5.03 2.27
C LEU A 61 10.04 6.46 2.47
N GLU A 62 9.62 7.15 3.54
CA GLU A 62 10.15 8.47 3.88
C GLU A 62 11.66 8.42 4.15
N MET A 63 12.11 7.43 4.94
CA MET A 63 13.53 7.24 5.25
C MET A 63 14.36 6.93 4.00
N PHE A 64 13.86 6.11 3.08
CA PHE A 64 14.57 5.78 1.84
C PHE A 64 14.70 6.99 0.91
N ALA A 65 13.64 7.77 0.74
CA ALA A 65 13.69 9.00 -0.03
C ALA A 65 14.70 9.99 0.57
N ASN A 66 14.63 10.19 1.89
CA ASN A 66 15.53 11.10 2.61
C ASN A 66 17.00 10.63 2.56
N HIS A 67 17.27 9.34 2.67
CA HIS A 67 18.62 8.77 2.54
C HIS A 67 19.23 9.06 1.17
N ALA A 68 18.41 9.13 0.11
CA ALA A 68 18.82 9.51 -1.23
C ALA A 68 18.82 11.03 -1.48
N GLY A 69 18.66 11.86 -0.44
CA GLY A 69 18.62 13.33 -0.54
C GLY A 69 17.36 13.87 -1.21
N ARG A 70 16.27 13.11 -1.24
CA ARG A 70 14.98 13.49 -1.85
C ARG A 70 13.92 13.72 -0.78
N SER A 71 13.01 14.66 -1.05
CA SER A 71 11.78 14.87 -0.26
C SER A 71 10.54 14.26 -0.94
N THR A 72 10.70 13.66 -2.11
CA THR A 72 9.63 13.03 -2.89
C THR A 72 9.95 11.55 -3.09
N ILE A 73 9.02 10.70 -2.67
CA ILE A 73 9.07 9.24 -2.82
C ILE A 73 8.90 8.88 -4.30
N ASN A 74 9.66 7.90 -4.79
CA ASN A 74 9.54 7.37 -6.14
C ASN A 74 9.53 5.82 -6.14
N ALA A 75 9.49 5.22 -7.33
CA ALA A 75 9.45 3.77 -7.47
C ALA A 75 10.65 3.03 -6.85
N SER A 76 11.85 3.63 -6.86
CA SER A 76 13.04 3.00 -6.28
C SER A 76 12.91 2.79 -4.78
N ASP A 77 12.20 3.67 -4.05
CA ASP A 77 11.94 3.52 -2.63
C ASP A 77 11.00 2.33 -2.36
N VAL A 78 9.98 2.15 -3.21
CA VAL A 78 9.04 1.02 -3.14
C VAL A 78 9.72 -0.31 -3.47
N LEU A 79 10.60 -0.33 -4.47
CA LEU A 79 11.39 -1.52 -4.79
C LEU A 79 12.35 -1.87 -3.64
N LEU A 80 12.94 -0.87 -3.00
CA LEU A 80 13.84 -1.07 -1.86
C LEU A 80 13.12 -1.62 -0.62
N LEU A 81 11.83 -1.32 -0.44
CA LEU A 81 10.97 -1.89 0.59
C LEU A 81 10.79 -3.41 0.40
N ALA A 82 10.67 -3.87 -0.84
CA ALA A 82 10.43 -5.27 -1.17
C ALA A 82 11.67 -6.17 -1.12
N ARG A 83 12.88 -5.61 -0.94
CA ARG A 83 14.19 -6.29 -1.04
C ARG A 83 14.39 -7.54 -0.18
N ARG A 84 13.55 -7.76 0.84
CA ARG A 84 13.63 -8.92 1.74
C ARG A 84 12.76 -10.08 1.28
N ASN A 85 11.98 -9.91 0.22
CA ASN A 85 11.11 -10.92 -0.36
C ASN A 85 11.35 -10.92 -1.88
N GLU A 86 12.23 -11.80 -2.34
CA GLU A 86 12.66 -11.89 -3.74
C GLU A 86 11.48 -12.05 -4.70
N GLY A 87 10.46 -12.83 -4.31
CA GLY A 87 9.25 -13.02 -5.13
C GLY A 87 8.43 -11.73 -5.27
N LEU A 88 8.20 -11.03 -4.16
CA LEU A 88 7.51 -9.73 -4.18
C LEU A 88 8.32 -8.68 -4.94
N GLU A 89 9.63 -8.64 -4.72
CA GLU A 89 10.53 -7.74 -5.43
C GLU A 89 10.46 -7.97 -6.94
N SER A 90 10.50 -9.22 -7.40
CA SER A 90 10.37 -9.56 -8.82
C SER A 90 9.06 -9.05 -9.42
N ILE A 91 7.93 -9.29 -8.75
CA ILE A 91 6.60 -8.86 -9.22
C ILE A 91 6.53 -7.33 -9.32
N LEU A 92 7.04 -6.62 -8.31
CA LEU A 92 7.01 -5.15 -8.30
C LEU A 92 7.96 -4.54 -9.32
N ARG A 93 9.10 -5.18 -9.58
CA ARG A 93 10.04 -4.76 -10.65
C ARG A 93 9.40 -4.87 -12.02
N GLU A 94 8.80 -6.02 -12.33
CA GLU A 94 8.10 -6.22 -13.60
C GLU A 94 6.97 -5.21 -13.79
N TYR A 95 6.18 -4.97 -12.73
CA TYR A 95 5.12 -3.97 -12.78
C TYR A 95 5.67 -2.54 -13.00
N ASN A 96 6.78 -2.19 -12.36
CA ASN A 96 7.42 -0.89 -12.56
C ASN A 96 7.93 -0.71 -13.99
N ASP A 97 8.57 -1.73 -14.56
CA ASP A 97 9.09 -1.68 -15.92
C ASP A 97 7.96 -1.49 -16.94
N HIS A 98 6.80 -2.13 -16.71
CA HIS A 98 5.60 -1.90 -17.52
C HIS A 98 5.11 -0.44 -17.43
N LEU A 99 5.06 0.14 -16.23
CA LEU A 99 4.63 1.53 -16.03
C LEU A 99 5.57 2.54 -16.73
N GLU A 100 6.87 2.31 -16.69
CA GLU A 100 7.85 3.16 -17.38
C GLU A 100 7.68 3.06 -18.91
N ALA A 101 7.51 1.86 -19.46
CA ALA A 101 7.24 1.67 -20.88
C ALA A 101 5.93 2.36 -21.34
N GLU A 102 4.89 2.36 -20.50
CA GLU A 102 3.66 3.10 -20.79
C GLU A 102 3.85 4.62 -20.78
N ARG A 103 4.66 5.15 -19.86
CA ARG A 103 4.99 6.58 -19.79
C ARG A 103 5.75 7.03 -21.02
N GLU A 104 6.74 6.27 -21.47
CA GLU A 104 7.50 6.54 -22.68
C GLU A 104 6.60 6.58 -23.92
N LYS A 105 5.70 5.60 -24.07
CA LYS A 105 4.72 5.57 -25.18
C LYS A 105 3.76 6.76 -25.16
N ARG A 106 3.40 7.29 -23.99
CA ARG A 106 2.54 8.48 -23.87
C ARG A 106 3.32 9.75 -24.22
N ALA A 107 4.58 9.85 -23.77
CA ALA A 107 5.46 10.97 -24.11
C ALA A 107 5.73 11.04 -25.62
N SER A 108 5.95 9.89 -26.29
CA SER A 108 6.19 9.83 -27.72
C SER A 108 4.96 10.11 -28.59
N LYS A 109 3.75 10.10 -28.02
CA LYS A 109 2.49 10.44 -28.72
C LYS A 109 2.12 11.91 -28.61
N ASN A 110 2.68 12.62 -27.63
CA ASN A 110 2.34 14.01 -27.32
C ASN A 110 3.45 15.01 -27.69
N GLY A 111 4.60 14.53 -28.17
CA GLY A 111 5.70 15.34 -28.74
C GLY A 111 5.73 15.22 -30.25
#